data_AF-A0A3M4Q2M7-F1
#
_entry.id   AF-A0A3M4Q2M7-F1
#
_cell.length_a   1.000
_cell.length_b   1.000
_cell.length_c   1.000
_cell.angle_alpha   90.00
_cell.angle_beta   90.00
_cell.angle_gamma   90.00
#
_symmetry.space_group_name_H-M   'P 1'
#
loop_
_entity.id
_entity.type
_entity.pdbx_description
1 polymer ?
#
loop_
_entity_poly.entity_id
_entity_poly.type
_entity_poly.pdbx_seq_one_letter_code
_entity_poly.pdbx_strand_id
1 'polypeptide(L)'
;MADRIARSGSQFWVVKPELGLMKTANLETLVTGQYIEVQPAVKNAGPQKSFVALDKPPEAVHQQEGLSLVLSAARRGSLKEGVPVTYREVTVGKVTGYELGQTADRVLVHILIEPKYAPLVRSGSRFWNTSGFGLDFGLFKGATVRTESLETLVAGGIAFATPEGERMGNAARPQQTFPLFDKFEDEWLTWAPKISLGK
;
A
#
# COMPACT_ATOMS: atom_id res chain seq x y z
N MET A 1 32.69 -0.57 14.95
CA MET A 1 31.50 0.01 14.26
C MET A 1 31.83 0.39 12.80
N ALA A 2 32.99 1.01 12.53
CA ALA A 2 33.43 1.35 11.17
C ALA A 2 33.49 0.16 10.18
N ASP A 3 33.90 -1.04 10.63
CA ASP A 3 34.04 -2.23 9.77
C ASP A 3 32.73 -2.77 9.17
N ARG A 4 31.58 -2.31 9.68
CA ARG A 4 30.25 -2.67 9.19
C ARG A 4 29.72 -1.72 8.11
N ILE A 5 30.25 -0.51 8.02
CA ILE A 5 29.71 0.56 7.18
C ILE A 5 30.56 0.74 5.92
N ALA A 6 31.88 0.60 6.01
CA ALA A 6 32.82 0.71 4.90
C ALA A 6 32.87 -0.58 4.05
N ARG A 7 31.73 -0.92 3.43
CA ARG A 7 31.54 -2.13 2.64
C ARG A 7 31.03 -1.80 1.24
N SER A 8 31.40 -2.61 0.26
CA SER A 8 30.82 -2.51 -1.09
C SER A 8 29.30 -2.71 -1.01
N GLY A 9 28.55 -1.79 -1.62
CA GLY A 9 27.08 -1.71 -1.55
C GLY A 9 26.52 -0.76 -0.49
N SER A 10 27.34 -0.16 0.37
CA SER A 10 26.89 0.90 1.28
C SER A 10 26.64 2.19 0.49
N GLN A 11 25.56 2.88 0.81
CA GLN A 11 25.14 4.11 0.15
C GLN A 11 25.21 5.27 1.14
N PHE A 12 25.78 6.39 0.71
CA PHE A 12 25.96 7.59 1.51
C PHE A 12 25.26 8.76 0.83
N TRP A 13 24.68 9.68 1.58
CA TRP A 13 24.11 10.92 1.04
C TRP A 13 24.27 12.06 2.04
N VAL A 14 24.20 13.28 1.54
CA VAL A 14 24.24 14.49 2.37
C VAL A 14 22.81 14.87 2.76
N VAL A 15 22.55 14.99 4.05
CA VAL A 15 21.28 15.51 4.56
C VAL A 15 21.42 17.03 4.72
N LYS A 16 20.58 17.74 3.98
CA LYS A 16 20.51 19.21 3.95
C LYS A 16 19.07 19.68 4.17
N PRO A 17 18.86 20.92 4.63
CA PRO A 17 17.52 21.42 4.90
C PRO A 17 16.75 21.60 3.58
N GLU A 18 15.51 21.11 3.53
CA GLU A 18 14.62 21.27 2.39
C GLU A 18 13.42 22.15 2.78
N LEU A 19 13.35 23.33 2.17
CA LEU A 19 12.26 24.30 2.33
C LEU A 19 11.59 24.51 0.97
N GLY A 20 10.32 24.11 0.85
CA GLY A 20 9.55 24.30 -0.37
C GLY A 20 8.04 24.35 -0.11
N LEU A 21 7.29 24.86 -1.08
CA LEU A 21 5.83 25.05 -0.98
C LEU A 21 5.04 23.74 -0.82
N MET A 22 5.61 22.61 -1.26
CA MET A 22 4.94 21.29 -1.25
C MET A 22 5.53 20.31 -0.23
N LYS A 23 6.76 20.54 0.25
CA LYS A 23 7.48 19.63 1.14
C LYS A 23 8.45 20.40 2.03
N THR A 24 8.38 20.13 3.33
CA THR A 24 9.31 20.62 4.34
C THR A 24 9.96 19.42 5.02
N ALA A 25 11.28 19.31 4.97
CA ALA A 25 12.02 18.18 5.55
C ALA A 25 13.40 18.62 6.07
N ASN A 26 13.95 17.84 7.00
CA ASN A 26 15.30 18.00 7.56
C ASN A 26 15.58 19.40 8.17
N LEU A 27 14.57 20.04 8.77
CA LEU A 27 14.70 21.41 9.28
C LEU A 27 15.61 21.52 10.49
N GLU A 28 15.84 20.42 11.20
CA GLU A 28 16.82 20.30 12.27
C GLU A 28 18.24 20.62 11.81
N THR A 29 18.56 20.39 10.52
CA THR A 29 19.87 20.72 9.93
C THR A 29 20.13 22.22 9.82
N LEU A 30 19.11 23.07 9.98
CA LEU A 30 19.30 24.52 10.09
C LEU A 30 20.07 24.90 11.36
N VAL A 31 19.98 24.07 12.41
CA VAL A 31 20.66 24.28 13.69
C VAL A 31 21.92 23.42 13.79
N THR A 32 21.84 22.15 13.40
CA THR A 32 22.96 21.19 13.54
C THR A 32 23.97 21.23 12.41
N GLY A 33 23.62 21.85 11.28
CA GLY A 33 24.40 21.81 10.05
C GLY A 33 24.14 20.56 9.21
N GLN A 34 24.70 20.54 8.00
CA GLN A 34 24.59 19.40 7.10
C GLN A 34 25.41 18.23 7.63
N TYR A 35 24.89 17.01 7.50
CA TYR A 35 25.58 15.79 7.89
C TYR A 35 25.50 14.72 6.80
N ILE A 36 26.36 13.71 6.90
CA ILE A 36 26.33 12.55 6.02
C ILE A 36 25.59 11.43 6.74
N GLU A 37 24.62 10.85 6.04
CA GLU A 37 23.93 9.65 6.49
C GLU A 37 24.37 8.46 5.63
N VAL A 38 24.20 7.25 6.16
CA VAL A 38 24.64 6.02 5.51
C VAL A 38 23.62 4.91 5.66
N GLN A 39 23.34 4.23 4.54
CA GLN A 39 22.66 2.95 4.50
C GLN A 39 23.71 1.86 4.27
N PRO A 40 23.95 0.96 5.24
CA PRO A 40 24.88 -0.15 5.07
C PRO A 40 24.41 -1.14 4.00
N ALA A 41 25.35 -1.76 3.29
CA ALA A 41 25.05 -2.82 2.34
C ALA A 41 24.30 -4.00 3.01
N VAL A 42 23.22 -4.47 2.38
CA VAL A 42 22.46 -5.65 2.85
C VAL A 42 23.26 -6.94 2.69
N LYS A 43 24.11 -7.03 1.66
CA LYS A 43 24.99 -8.17 1.39
C LYS A 43 26.44 -7.79 1.60
N ASN A 44 27.21 -8.66 2.24
CA ASN A 44 28.64 -8.44 2.47
C ASN A 44 29.42 -8.66 1.16
N ALA A 45 29.69 -7.58 0.43
CA ALA A 45 30.49 -7.60 -0.80
C ALA A 45 31.97 -7.22 -0.58
N GLY A 46 32.46 -7.32 0.67
CA GLY A 46 33.85 -6.99 1.02
C GLY A 46 34.07 -5.52 1.41
N PRO A 47 35.24 -5.18 1.96
CA PRO A 47 35.57 -3.83 2.42
C PRO A 47 35.76 -2.86 1.24
N GLN A 48 35.28 -1.63 1.39
CA GLN A 48 35.46 -0.56 0.41
C GLN A 48 35.81 0.74 1.14
N LYS A 49 36.75 1.52 0.59
CA LYS A 49 37.27 2.74 1.23
C LYS A 49 36.90 4.04 0.50
N SER A 50 36.45 3.95 -0.75
CA SER A 50 36.06 5.09 -1.57
C SER A 50 34.60 4.96 -1.97
N PHE A 51 33.81 6.00 -1.76
CA PHE A 51 32.37 6.02 -2.04
C PHE A 51 32.01 7.32 -2.75
N VAL A 52 31.06 7.24 -3.67
CA VAL A 52 30.43 8.42 -4.26
C VAL A 52 29.12 8.63 -3.51
N ALA A 53 28.93 9.82 -2.93
CA ALA A 53 27.70 10.16 -2.26
C ALA A 53 26.57 10.35 -3.28
N LEU A 54 25.38 9.90 -2.93
CA LEU A 54 24.15 10.13 -3.67
C LEU A 54 23.63 11.55 -3.38
N ASP A 55 23.02 12.17 -4.39
CA ASP A 55 22.43 13.52 -4.27
C ASP A 55 21.18 13.56 -3.37
N LYS A 56 20.50 12.42 -3.26
CA LYS A 56 19.30 12.21 -2.44
C LYS A 56 19.42 10.89 -1.69
N PRO A 57 18.73 10.72 -0.54
CA PRO A 57 18.63 9.42 0.11
C PRO A 57 18.20 8.38 -0.92
N PRO A 58 18.82 7.18 -0.92
CA PRO A 58 18.32 6.09 -1.72
C PRO A 58 16.85 5.93 -1.38
N GLU A 59 16.00 5.76 -2.40
CA GLU A 59 14.61 5.39 -2.15
C GLU A 59 14.69 4.19 -1.25
N ALA A 60 14.28 4.39 0.00
CA ALA A 60 14.42 3.35 0.98
C ALA A 60 13.72 2.16 0.34
N VAL A 61 14.46 1.08 0.10
CA VAL A 61 13.86 -0.22 -0.09
C VAL A 61 13.28 -0.56 1.28
N HIS A 62 12.27 0.19 1.71
CA HIS A 62 11.15 -0.34 2.39
C HIS A 62 10.58 -1.34 1.38
N GLN A 63 11.22 -2.51 1.29
CA GLN A 63 10.45 -3.73 1.24
C GLN A 63 9.59 -3.64 2.51
N GLN A 64 8.48 -2.91 2.41
CA GLN A 64 7.44 -3.04 3.39
C GLN A 64 7.09 -4.52 3.29
N GLU A 65 7.48 -5.26 4.33
CA GLU A 65 7.26 -6.69 4.36
C GLU A 65 5.77 -6.94 4.11
N GLY A 66 5.46 -7.83 3.18
CA GLY A 66 4.08 -8.07 2.79
C GLY A 66 3.94 -8.53 1.36
N LEU A 67 2.68 -8.78 0.99
CA LEU A 67 2.30 -9.12 -0.37
C LEU A 67 1.95 -7.83 -1.11
N SER A 68 2.88 -7.36 -1.95
CA SER A 68 2.64 -6.24 -2.86
C SER A 68 1.83 -6.72 -4.06
N LEU A 69 0.76 -5.99 -4.39
CA LEU A 69 -0.15 -6.30 -5.50
C LEU A 69 -0.45 -5.03 -6.29
N VAL A 70 -0.91 -5.21 -7.53
CA VAL A 70 -1.35 -4.12 -8.40
C VAL A 70 -2.83 -4.27 -8.67
N LEU A 71 -3.59 -3.20 -8.53
CA LEU A 71 -5.00 -3.16 -8.90
C LEU A 71 -5.18 -2.28 -10.14
N SER A 72 -5.87 -2.80 -11.15
CA SER A 72 -6.14 -2.09 -12.40
C SER A 72 -7.56 -1.53 -12.38
N ALA A 73 -7.68 -0.22 -12.59
CA ALA A 73 -8.96 0.48 -12.68
C ALA A 73 -9.00 1.39 -13.91
N ALA A 74 -10.19 1.69 -14.44
CA ALA A 74 -10.34 2.66 -15.54
C ALA A 74 -9.98 4.10 -15.11
N ARG A 75 -10.14 4.41 -13.81
CA ARG A 75 -9.89 5.73 -13.21
C ARG A 75 -9.43 5.58 -11.77
N ARG A 76 -8.65 6.55 -11.27
CA ARG A 76 -8.19 6.57 -9.86
C ARG A 76 -9.34 6.68 -8.85
N GLY A 77 -10.40 7.42 -9.21
CA GLY A 77 -11.47 7.76 -8.27
C GLY A 77 -10.96 8.60 -7.09
N SER A 78 -11.49 8.32 -5.90
CA SER A 78 -11.14 8.98 -4.63
C SER A 78 -9.94 8.34 -3.91
N LEU A 79 -9.29 7.33 -4.50
CA LEU A 79 -8.20 6.59 -3.87
C LEU A 79 -6.97 7.49 -3.67
N LYS A 80 -6.46 7.51 -2.44
CA LYS A 80 -5.23 8.20 -2.03
C LYS A 80 -4.28 7.19 -1.42
N GLU A 81 -2.99 7.53 -1.37
CA GLU A 81 -2.04 6.76 -0.57
C GLU A 81 -2.49 6.70 0.89
N GLY A 82 -2.26 5.56 1.54
CA GLY A 82 -2.69 5.30 2.91
C GLY A 82 -4.15 4.87 3.09
N VAL A 83 -4.96 4.90 2.01
CA VAL A 83 -6.32 4.35 2.05
C VAL A 83 -6.29 2.86 2.46
N PRO A 84 -7.16 2.42 3.40
CA PRO A 84 -7.12 1.05 3.90
C PRO A 84 -7.61 0.04 2.85
N VAL A 85 -6.96 -1.12 2.85
CA VAL A 85 -7.43 -2.34 2.18
C VAL A 85 -8.01 -3.26 3.24
N THR A 86 -9.24 -3.70 3.05
CA THR A 86 -10.01 -4.46 4.04
C THR A 86 -10.42 -5.83 3.53
N TYR A 87 -10.47 -6.80 4.44
CA TYR A 87 -11.07 -8.10 4.23
C TYR A 87 -12.09 -8.31 5.35
N ARG A 88 -13.37 -8.46 5.00
CA ARG A 88 -14.48 -8.53 5.99
C ARG A 88 -14.44 -7.38 7.00
N GLU A 89 -14.28 -6.16 6.50
CA GLU A 89 -14.21 -4.91 7.30
C GLU A 89 -12.98 -4.79 8.23
N VAL A 90 -12.12 -5.80 8.29
CA VAL A 90 -10.84 -5.74 9.01
C VAL A 90 -9.78 -5.16 8.09
N THR A 91 -9.04 -4.16 8.56
CA THR A 91 -7.91 -3.60 7.81
C THR A 91 -6.76 -4.62 7.76
N VAL A 92 -6.34 -4.97 6.55
CA VAL A 92 -5.30 -5.97 6.29
C VAL A 92 -4.15 -5.45 5.44
N GLY A 93 -4.27 -4.21 4.97
CA GLY A 93 -3.29 -3.58 4.09
C GLY A 93 -3.64 -2.14 3.79
N LYS A 94 -2.91 -1.54 2.86
CA LYS A 94 -3.08 -0.15 2.45
C LYS A 94 -2.65 0.09 1.01
N VAL A 95 -3.17 1.16 0.42
CA VAL A 95 -2.68 1.73 -0.83
C VAL A 95 -1.31 2.37 -0.58
N THR A 96 -0.31 2.01 -1.40
CA THR A 96 1.07 2.52 -1.31
C THR A 96 1.41 3.52 -2.40
N GLY A 97 0.65 3.56 -3.50
CA GLY A 97 0.88 4.49 -4.60
C GLY A 97 -0.07 4.24 -5.77
N TYR A 98 0.04 5.06 -6.80
CA TYR A 98 -0.67 4.85 -8.06
C TYR A 98 0.08 5.50 -9.23
N GLU A 99 -0.09 4.94 -10.41
CA GLU A 99 0.49 5.45 -11.65
C GLU A 99 -0.44 5.18 -12.84
N LEU A 100 -0.18 5.83 -13.97
CA LEU A 100 -0.82 5.48 -15.23
C LEU A 100 -0.20 4.20 -15.77
N GLY A 101 -1.04 3.33 -16.36
CA GLY A 101 -0.53 2.23 -17.18
C GLY A 101 0.27 2.75 -18.39
N GLN A 102 1.10 1.91 -18.99
CA GLN A 102 1.99 2.30 -20.10
C GLN A 102 1.25 2.95 -21.29
N THR A 103 0.01 2.51 -21.54
CA THR A 103 -0.87 3.01 -22.60
C THR A 103 -1.83 4.12 -22.14
N ALA A 104 -1.75 4.54 -20.87
CA ALA A 104 -2.61 5.55 -20.23
C ALA A 104 -4.13 5.27 -20.27
N ASP A 105 -4.54 4.05 -20.65
CA ASP A 105 -5.95 3.59 -20.70
C ASP A 105 -6.49 3.14 -19.34
N ARG A 106 -5.60 3.03 -18.34
CA ARG A 106 -5.90 2.54 -16.99
C ARG A 106 -5.01 3.20 -15.95
N VAL A 107 -5.48 3.18 -14.71
CA VAL A 107 -4.72 3.52 -13.52
C VAL A 107 -4.31 2.23 -12.83
N LEU A 108 -3.02 2.12 -12.51
CA LEU A 108 -2.46 1.06 -11.71
C LEU A 108 -2.33 1.56 -10.28
N VAL A 109 -3.03 0.91 -9.35
CA VAL A 109 -3.02 1.23 -7.92
C VAL A 109 -2.17 0.19 -7.21
N HIS A 110 -1.11 0.63 -6.58
CA HIS A 110 -0.22 -0.23 -5.81
C HIS A 110 -0.78 -0.39 -4.41
N ILE A 111 -0.92 -1.65 -3.97
CA ILE A 111 -1.34 -1.98 -2.61
C ILE A 111 -0.31 -2.90 -1.95
N LEU A 112 -0.30 -2.85 -0.63
CA LEU A 112 0.46 -3.77 0.20
C LEU A 112 -0.45 -4.42 1.23
N ILE A 113 -0.49 -5.75 1.22
CA ILE A 113 -1.14 -6.57 2.25
C ILE A 113 -0.09 -7.00 3.28
N GLU A 114 -0.41 -6.88 4.57
CA GLU A 114 0.51 -7.29 5.63
C GLU A 114 0.85 -8.79 5.54
N PRO A 115 2.07 -9.22 5.94
CA PRO A 115 2.53 -10.60 5.79
C PRO A 115 1.56 -11.64 6.39
N LYS A 116 1.04 -11.35 7.59
CA LYS A 116 0.09 -12.21 8.32
C LYS A 116 -1.24 -12.41 7.58
N TYR A 117 -1.58 -11.53 6.63
CA TYR A 117 -2.81 -11.58 5.84
C TYR A 117 -2.57 -11.98 4.38
N ALA A 118 -1.32 -12.12 3.94
CA ALA A 118 -1.00 -12.56 2.58
C ALA A 118 -1.72 -13.85 2.14
N PRO A 119 -1.96 -14.86 3.01
CA PRO A 119 -2.71 -16.06 2.63
C PRO A 119 -4.16 -15.79 2.20
N LEU A 120 -4.78 -14.66 2.60
CA LEU A 120 -6.15 -14.32 2.24
C LEU A 120 -6.32 -14.04 0.75
N VAL A 121 -5.28 -13.55 0.09
CA VAL A 121 -5.35 -13.19 -1.33
C VAL A 121 -5.02 -14.40 -2.18
N ARG A 122 -5.96 -14.75 -3.04
CA ARG A 122 -5.89 -15.86 -3.99
C ARG A 122 -6.13 -15.35 -5.40
N SER A 123 -5.81 -16.16 -6.41
CA SER A 123 -6.04 -15.80 -7.81
C SER A 123 -7.53 -15.58 -8.12
N GLY A 124 -8.43 -16.19 -7.35
CA GLY A 124 -9.87 -15.97 -7.45
C GLY A 124 -10.39 -14.71 -6.75
N SER A 125 -9.55 -14.00 -5.97
CA SER A 125 -9.99 -12.84 -5.20
C SER A 125 -10.56 -11.73 -6.09
N ARG A 126 -11.52 -10.97 -5.53
CA ARG A 126 -12.21 -9.85 -6.16
C ARG A 126 -12.07 -8.62 -5.29
N PHE A 127 -11.62 -7.51 -5.87
CA PHE A 127 -11.36 -6.25 -5.18
C PHE A 127 -12.35 -5.18 -5.66
N TRP A 128 -12.96 -4.43 -4.75
CA TRP A 128 -13.86 -3.33 -5.11
C TRP A 128 -13.58 -2.09 -4.27
N ASN A 129 -13.98 -0.94 -4.82
CA ASN A 129 -13.95 0.33 -4.11
C ASN A 129 -15.11 0.39 -3.09
N THR A 130 -14.87 0.88 -1.87
CA THR A 130 -15.91 1.10 -0.85
C THR A 130 -16.27 2.57 -0.65
N SER A 131 -15.67 3.46 -1.44
CA SER A 131 -16.03 4.88 -1.48
C SER A 131 -17.40 5.05 -2.14
N GLY A 132 -18.38 5.61 -1.42
CA GLY A 132 -19.68 5.98 -1.99
C GLY A 132 -20.89 5.15 -1.51
N PHE A 133 -20.71 4.17 -0.62
CA PHE A 133 -21.78 3.24 -0.20
C PHE A 133 -22.50 3.60 1.09
N GLY A 134 -22.20 4.76 1.70
CA GLY A 134 -22.86 5.22 2.94
C GLY A 134 -24.36 5.52 2.80
N LEU A 135 -24.95 5.40 1.60
CA LEU A 135 -26.36 5.72 1.32
C LEU A 135 -27.25 4.46 1.25
N ASP A 136 -26.81 3.36 0.64
CA ASP A 136 -27.72 2.23 0.35
C ASP A 136 -28.01 1.32 1.55
N PHE A 137 -27.08 1.20 2.51
CA PHE A 137 -27.28 0.34 3.70
C PHE A 137 -28.23 0.94 4.75
N GLY A 138 -28.49 2.26 4.71
CA GLY A 138 -29.34 2.96 5.68
C GLY A 138 -30.76 3.29 5.20
N LEU A 139 -31.01 3.35 3.89
CA LEU A 139 -32.26 3.89 3.34
C LEU A 139 -33.41 2.87 3.23
N PHE A 140 -33.12 1.57 3.23
CA PHE A 140 -34.15 0.52 3.07
C PHE A 140 -34.56 -0.19 4.38
N LYS A 141 -34.07 0.28 5.54
CA LYS A 141 -34.48 -0.22 6.86
C LYS A 141 -34.90 0.91 7.79
N GLY A 142 -36.06 1.50 7.51
CA GLY A 142 -36.80 2.32 8.46
C GLY A 142 -36.22 3.71 8.70
N ALA A 143 -36.98 4.72 8.30
CA ALA A 143 -36.67 6.11 8.59
C ALA A 143 -36.49 6.35 10.11
N THR A 144 -35.29 6.74 10.52
CA THR A 144 -35.06 7.67 11.64
C THR A 144 -33.82 8.48 11.30
N VAL A 145 -34.04 9.52 10.49
CA VAL A 145 -32.98 10.46 10.09
C VAL A 145 -32.61 11.30 11.31
N ARG A 146 -31.58 10.86 12.05
CA ARG A 146 -30.83 11.74 12.96
C ARG A 146 -29.80 12.47 12.11
N THR A 147 -30.09 13.74 11.84
CA THR A 147 -29.35 14.66 10.97
C THR A 147 -27.90 14.95 11.39
N GLU A 148 -27.43 14.42 12.52
CA GLU A 148 -26.06 14.61 13.02
C GLU A 148 -25.05 13.59 12.46
N SER A 149 -25.49 12.57 11.71
CA SER A 149 -24.64 11.47 11.22
C SER A 149 -24.04 11.69 9.81
N LEU A 150 -24.20 12.89 9.26
CA LEU A 150 -23.71 13.23 7.91
C LEU A 150 -22.20 13.51 7.85
N GLU A 151 -21.53 13.63 9.01
CA GLU A 151 -20.10 13.97 9.10
C GLU A 151 -19.19 12.74 8.98
N THR A 152 -19.71 11.54 9.21
CA THR A 152 -18.98 10.27 9.02
C THR A 152 -19.07 9.77 7.58
N LEU A 153 -18.85 10.66 6.61
CA LEU A 153 -18.55 10.25 5.24
C LEU A 153 -17.31 9.36 5.30
N VAL A 154 -17.57 8.05 5.29
CA VAL A 154 -16.62 6.94 5.36
C VAL A 154 -15.41 7.31 4.52
N ALA A 155 -14.23 7.41 5.14
CA ALA A 155 -12.97 7.46 4.43
C ALA A 155 -12.93 6.22 3.54
N GLY A 156 -13.28 6.39 2.27
CA GLY A 156 -13.49 5.28 1.36
C GLY A 156 -12.24 4.41 1.27
N GLY A 157 -12.44 3.14 0.95
CA GLY A 157 -11.44 2.10 1.03
C GLY A 157 -11.41 1.20 -0.19
N ILE A 158 -10.60 0.16 -0.09
CA ILE A 158 -10.65 -1.00 -0.97
C ILE A 158 -11.06 -2.18 -0.11
N ALA A 159 -12.03 -2.96 -0.56
CA ALA A 159 -12.37 -4.23 0.07
C ALA A 159 -12.11 -5.36 -0.91
N PHE A 160 -11.87 -6.57 -0.38
CA PHE A 160 -11.83 -7.76 -1.21
C PHE A 160 -12.46 -8.96 -0.54
N ALA A 161 -12.85 -9.92 -1.37
CA ALA A 161 -13.36 -11.22 -0.97
C ALA A 161 -12.65 -12.30 -1.79
N THR A 162 -12.57 -13.49 -1.21
CA THR A 162 -11.98 -14.66 -1.83
C THR A 162 -13.06 -15.74 -1.95
N PRO A 163 -13.27 -16.32 -3.14
CA PRO A 163 -14.29 -17.34 -3.32
C PRO A 163 -13.91 -18.67 -2.70
N GLU A 164 -14.88 -19.56 -2.58
CA GLU A 164 -14.73 -20.91 -2.04
C GLU A 164 -14.48 -21.98 -3.12
N GLY A 165 -14.03 -23.15 -2.69
CA GLY A 165 -13.84 -24.32 -3.55
C GLY A 165 -12.80 -24.08 -4.64
N GLU A 166 -13.05 -24.65 -5.82
CA GLU A 166 -12.13 -24.54 -6.97
C GLU A 166 -11.94 -23.10 -7.46
N ARG A 167 -12.95 -22.23 -7.26
CA ARG A 167 -12.90 -20.83 -7.67
C ARG A 167 -11.88 -20.02 -6.86
N MET A 168 -11.49 -20.48 -5.67
CA MET A 168 -10.45 -19.86 -4.84
C MET A 168 -9.15 -19.70 -5.62
N GLY A 169 -8.74 -20.76 -6.30
CA GLY A 169 -7.46 -20.84 -7.00
C GLY A 169 -6.25 -20.78 -6.06
N ASN A 170 -5.11 -20.38 -6.63
CA ASN A 170 -3.80 -20.44 -5.96
C ASN A 170 -3.51 -19.19 -5.12
N ALA A 171 -2.51 -19.26 -4.25
CA ALA A 171 -1.96 -18.10 -3.57
C ALA A 171 -1.54 -17.01 -4.57
N ALA A 172 -1.90 -15.76 -4.28
CA ALA A 172 -1.49 -14.64 -5.11
C ALA A 172 0.04 -14.44 -5.02
N ARG A 173 0.63 -14.01 -6.13
CA ARG A 173 2.08 -13.75 -6.23
C ARG A 173 2.37 -12.26 -6.05
N PRO A 174 3.57 -11.89 -5.59
CA PRO A 174 4.00 -10.49 -5.58
C PRO A 174 3.86 -9.85 -6.97
N GLN A 175 3.41 -8.60 -7.00
CA GLN A 175 3.11 -7.80 -8.19
C GLN A 175 2.02 -8.36 -9.10
N GLN A 176 1.26 -9.37 -8.65
CA GLN A 176 0.12 -9.87 -9.41
C GLN A 176 -0.94 -8.77 -9.56
N THR A 177 -1.45 -8.62 -10.78
CA THR A 177 -2.47 -7.63 -11.11
C THR A 177 -3.88 -8.20 -10.95
N PHE A 178 -4.77 -7.44 -10.30
CA PHE A 178 -6.20 -7.75 -10.18
C PHE A 178 -7.05 -6.59 -10.73
N PRO A 179 -8.23 -6.85 -11.29
CA PRO A 179 -9.19 -5.78 -11.57
C PRO A 179 -9.71 -5.18 -10.25
N LEU A 180 -9.82 -3.85 -10.21
CA LEU A 180 -10.55 -3.13 -9.18
C LEU A 180 -11.93 -2.77 -9.74
N PHE A 181 -12.97 -3.33 -9.13
CA PHE A 181 -14.35 -3.08 -9.51
C PHE A 181 -14.89 -1.83 -8.79
N ASP A 182 -15.75 -1.08 -9.49
CA ASP A 182 -16.41 0.09 -8.90
C ASP A 182 -17.47 -0.32 -7.86
N LYS A 183 -18.05 -1.51 -8.02
CA LYS A 183 -19.08 -2.09 -7.15
C LYS A 183 -18.75 -3.54 -6.85
N PHE A 184 -19.29 -4.04 -5.75
CA PHE A 184 -19.30 -5.47 -5.46
C PHE A 184 -20.52 -6.13 -6.09
N GLU A 185 -20.43 -7.45 -6.24
CA GLU A 185 -21.54 -8.32 -6.56
C GLU A 185 -22.01 -8.99 -5.27
N ASP A 186 -23.33 -9.08 -5.05
CA ASP A 186 -23.91 -9.61 -3.80
C ASP A 186 -23.34 -10.98 -3.43
N GLU A 187 -23.03 -11.83 -4.42
CA GLU A 187 -22.42 -13.14 -4.21
C GLU A 187 -21.09 -13.05 -3.42
N TRP A 188 -20.28 -12.02 -3.67
CA TRP A 188 -18.95 -11.89 -3.06
C TRP A 188 -19.01 -11.70 -1.55
N LEU A 189 -20.07 -11.05 -1.07
CA LEU A 189 -20.31 -10.82 0.35
C LEU A 189 -20.72 -12.09 1.08
N THR A 190 -21.20 -13.10 0.36
CA THR A 190 -21.60 -14.39 0.92
C THR A 190 -20.43 -15.36 1.09
N TRP A 191 -19.28 -15.10 0.46
CA TRP A 191 -18.15 -16.03 0.47
C TRP A 191 -17.48 -16.13 1.86
N ALA A 192 -17.24 -17.37 2.31
CA ALA A 192 -16.65 -17.69 3.59
C ALA A 192 -15.59 -18.80 3.55
N PRO A 193 -14.53 -18.65 2.73
CA PRO A 193 -13.50 -19.66 2.62
C PRO A 193 -12.73 -19.86 3.94
N LYS A 194 -12.37 -21.11 4.22
CA LYS A 194 -11.50 -21.47 5.33
C LYS A 194 -10.04 -21.33 4.93
N ILE A 195 -9.45 -20.17 5.20
CA ILE A 195 -8.04 -19.86 4.90
C ILE A 195 -7.29 -19.73 6.23
N SER A 196 -6.21 -20.50 6.40
CA SER A 196 -5.33 -20.39 7.56
C SER A 196 -4.36 -19.22 7.39
N LEU A 197 -4.24 -18.37 8.42
CA LEU A 197 -3.33 -17.22 8.42
C LEU A 197 -1.91 -17.54 8.92
N GLY A 198 -1.69 -18.78 9.40
CA GLY A 198 -0.51 -19.07 10.22
C GLY A 198 -0.58 -18.34 11.57
N LYS A 199 0.20 -18.80 12.54
CA LYS A 199 0.42 -18.07 13.81
C LYS A 199 1.71 -17.28 13.70
#